data_AF-A0A9X8HFI6-F1
#
_entry.id   AF-A0A9X8HFI6-F1
#
_cell.length_a   1.000
_cell.length_b   1.000
_cell.length_c   1.000
_cell.angle_alpha   90.00
_cell.angle_beta   90.00
_cell.angle_gamma   90.00
#
_symmetry.space_group_name_H-M   'P 1'
#
loop_
_entity.id
_entity.type
_entity.pdbx_description
1 polymer ?
#
loop_
_entity_poly.entity_id
_entity_poly.type
_entity_poly.pdbx_seq_one_letter_code
_entity_poly.pdbx_strand_id
1 'polypeptide(L)'
;ECTLTATLQTVHMRDIRKLDKMFSTSNEPSITVRQQAILVNCDPVRAVIMRDCCFVFLPDGTDSLIAHLKSNFKLHIADASAFEFAYNHTIYALEAILATICCIFSTQCKQVIPLGRPALEKMTKDESMSELESLRSIKNSMSVLESQLGGMRRLLMTLLENEADLHMMYLTKLCEDPKLAQDLFYIDTEDVESILELYLQEIYSSQTRVALMAQNIVNTESIVMLKLDSKRNFLLSVDLSLTLLGTLIAMPTFIVGAFGMNLNSHIQDTEYVFWVVFALCGLFILVGYVVVVKYLKQQGINMSWTY
;
A
#
# COMPACT_ATOMS: atom_id res chain seq x y z
N GLU A 1 30.75 46.16 12.54
CA GLU A 1 29.52 46.90 12.22
C GLU A 1 29.18 46.68 10.75
N CYS A 2 28.21 45.82 10.45
CA CYS A 2 27.65 45.63 9.10
C CYS A 2 26.19 46.06 9.15
N THR A 3 25.96 47.36 9.01
CA THR A 3 24.64 47.95 8.83
C THR A 3 24.33 48.01 7.34
N LEU A 4 23.75 46.93 6.81
CA LEU A 4 22.98 46.97 5.57
C LEU A 4 21.69 46.20 5.84
N THR A 5 20.69 46.96 6.27
CA THR A 5 19.28 46.58 6.36
C THR A 5 18.71 46.37 4.96
N ALA A 6 19.18 45.33 4.27
CA ALA A 6 18.32 44.65 3.31
C ALA A 6 17.35 43.82 4.16
N THR A 7 16.05 44.00 3.96
CA THR A 7 14.98 43.23 4.61
C THR A 7 15.08 41.77 4.19
N LEU A 8 16.06 41.05 4.73
CA LEU A 8 16.19 39.61 4.62
C LEU A 8 14.96 39.02 5.31
N GLN A 9 14.18 38.25 4.55
CA GLN A 9 12.94 37.68 5.04
C GLN A 9 13.27 36.67 6.14
N THR A 10 13.04 37.07 7.39
CA THR A 10 13.23 36.22 8.57
C THR A 10 12.30 35.01 8.49
N VAL A 11 12.75 33.87 9.02
CA VAL A 11 11.91 32.66 9.08
C VAL A 11 10.63 33.00 9.84
N HIS A 12 9.50 32.99 9.15
CA HIS A 12 8.22 33.38 9.73
C HIS A 12 7.79 32.33 10.77
N MET A 13 7.19 32.76 11.89
CA MET A 13 6.71 31.85 12.94
C MET A 13 5.70 30.80 12.43
N ARG A 14 5.01 31.10 11.32
CA ARG A 14 4.17 30.15 10.56
C ARG A 14 4.97 28.95 10.02
N ASP A 15 6.16 29.21 9.48
CA ASP A 15 6.98 28.18 8.84
C ASP A 15 7.60 27.27 9.91
N ILE A 16 7.93 27.82 11.09
CA ILE A 16 8.33 27.03 12.27
C ILE A 16 7.18 26.16 12.80
N ARG A 17 5.95 26.68 12.81
CA ARG A 17 4.77 25.90 13.22
C ARG A 17 4.51 24.68 12.34
N LYS A 18 4.95 24.68 11.07
CA LYS A 18 4.87 23.49 10.19
C LYS A 18 5.80 22.35 10.64
N LEU A 19 6.83 22.65 11.42
CA LEU A 19 7.74 21.67 12.02
C LEU A 19 7.19 21.06 13.32
N ASP A 20 6.09 21.59 13.86
CA ASP A 20 5.45 21.09 15.09
C ASP A 20 4.41 20.01 14.76
N LYS A 21 4.50 18.87 15.46
CA LYS A 21 3.67 17.67 15.25
C LYS A 21 2.19 17.95 15.50
N MET A 22 1.87 18.95 16.32
CA MET A 22 0.49 19.33 16.63
C MET A 22 -0.18 20.17 15.54
N PHE A 23 0.59 20.79 14.63
CA PHE A 23 0.07 21.70 13.60
C PHE A 23 0.29 21.23 12.17
N SER A 24 1.01 20.13 11.95
CA SER A 24 1.10 19.45 10.66
C SER A 24 -0.21 18.68 10.39
N THR A 25 -1.19 19.35 9.77
CA THR A 25 -2.51 18.78 9.42
C THR A 25 -2.39 17.61 8.41
N SER A 26 -1.28 17.54 7.68
CA SER A 26 -0.87 16.41 6.85
C SER A 26 0.57 16.01 7.18
N ASN A 27 0.86 14.71 7.26
CA ASN A 27 2.23 14.17 7.31
C ASN A 27 2.91 14.24 5.93
N GLU A 28 2.54 15.22 5.10
CA GLU A 28 3.11 15.37 3.76
C GLU A 28 4.51 15.97 3.87
N PRO A 29 5.52 15.39 3.18
CA PRO A 29 6.86 15.93 3.24
C PRO A 29 6.90 17.33 2.62
N SER A 30 7.65 18.24 3.23
CA SER A 30 7.84 19.60 2.72
C SER A 30 9.27 20.10 2.93
N ILE A 31 9.89 20.65 1.88
CA ILE A 31 11.16 21.37 1.92
C ILE A 31 10.83 22.80 1.54
N THR A 32 11.20 23.74 2.39
CA THR A 32 10.91 25.16 2.19
C THR A 32 12.23 25.91 2.25
N VAL A 33 12.63 26.48 1.12
CA VAL A 33 13.83 27.31 1.02
C VAL A 33 13.48 28.75 1.40
N ARG A 34 14.30 29.36 2.26
CA ARG A 34 14.24 30.77 2.66
C ARG A 34 15.65 31.35 2.63
N GLN A 35 15.75 32.67 2.58
CA GLN A 35 17.02 33.39 2.44
C GLN A 35 18.05 33.11 3.56
N GLN A 36 17.62 32.63 4.72
CA GLN A 36 18.50 32.36 5.86
C GLN A 36 18.43 30.92 6.39
N ALA A 37 17.51 30.11 5.88
CA ALA A 37 17.33 28.75 6.36
C ALA A 37 16.57 27.88 5.35
N ILE A 38 16.90 26.59 5.34
CA ILE A 38 16.12 25.56 4.66
C ILE A 38 15.39 24.76 5.73
N LEU A 39 14.06 24.70 5.62
CA LEU A 39 13.22 23.94 6.53
C LEU A 39 12.88 22.62 5.85
N VAL A 40 13.25 21.51 6.48
CA VAL A 40 12.95 20.14 6.04
C VAL A 40 11.96 19.52 7.02
N ASN A 41 10.81 19.10 6.51
CA ASN A 41 9.79 18.40 7.27
C ASN A 41 9.46 17.08 6.57
N CYS A 42 10.11 15.99 6.98
CA CYS A 42 9.91 14.66 6.41
C CYS A 42 9.88 13.62 7.53
N ASP A 43 8.72 13.14 7.96
CA ASP A 43 8.63 12.18 9.08
C ASP A 43 9.54 10.94 8.86
N PRO A 44 10.39 10.55 9.83
CA PRO A 44 10.53 11.06 11.20
C PRO A 44 11.57 12.21 11.37
N VAL A 45 12.22 12.66 10.30
CA VAL A 45 13.30 13.66 10.31
C VAL A 45 12.75 15.06 10.04
N ARG A 46 12.88 15.95 11.03
CA ARG A 46 12.57 17.37 10.87
C ARG A 46 13.83 18.17 11.11
N ALA A 47 14.18 19.08 10.21
CA ALA A 47 15.41 19.82 10.32
C ALA A 47 15.27 21.27 9.88
N VAL A 48 16.09 22.13 10.48
CA VAL A 48 16.31 23.51 10.08
C VAL A 48 17.80 23.66 9.78
N ILE A 49 18.12 23.83 8.51
CA ILE A 49 19.49 24.00 8.03
C ILE A 49 19.73 25.50 7.90
N MET A 50 20.71 26.02 8.64
CA MET A 50 21.22 27.39 8.52
C MET A 50 22.65 27.34 7.99
N ARG A 51 23.21 28.50 7.62
CA ARG A 51 24.58 28.61 7.10
C ARG A 51 25.65 27.95 7.99
N ASP A 52 25.55 28.13 9.31
CA ASP A 52 26.60 27.70 10.26
C ASP A 52 26.18 26.50 11.11
N CYS A 53 24.90 26.10 11.08
CA CYS A 53 24.40 25.03 11.95
C CYS A 53 23.17 24.36 11.36
N CYS A 54 22.99 23.08 11.70
CA CYS A 54 21.82 22.29 11.35
C CYS A 54 21.15 21.78 12.62
N PHE A 55 19.90 22.19 12.84
CA PHE A 55 19.08 21.69 13.95
C PHE A 55 18.21 20.56 13.44
N VAL A 56 18.29 19.39 14.08
CA VAL A 56 17.42 18.25 13.76
C VAL A 56 16.54 17.94 14.96
N PHE A 57 15.23 17.96 14.74
CA PHE A 57 14.21 17.59 15.70
C PHE A 57 13.81 16.14 15.45
N LEU A 58 14.16 15.26 16.38
CA LEU A 58 13.72 13.87 16.39
C LEU A 58 12.76 13.64 17.57
N PRO A 59 11.77 12.75 17.43
CA PRO A 59 10.94 12.33 18.55
C PRO A 59 11.74 11.55 19.60
N ASP A 60 11.33 11.67 20.87
CA ASP A 60 11.96 10.99 22.00
C ASP A 60 11.99 9.45 21.81
N GLY A 61 13.15 8.83 22.07
CA GLY A 61 13.35 7.37 21.93
C GLY A 61 14.03 6.91 20.64
N THR A 62 14.59 7.83 19.85
CA THR A 62 15.14 7.54 18.51
C THR A 62 16.68 7.56 18.45
N ASP A 63 17.35 6.96 19.44
CA ASP A 63 18.81 7.01 19.57
C ASP A 63 19.57 6.38 18.38
N SER A 64 18.98 5.38 17.74
CA SER A 64 19.54 4.72 16.55
C SER A 64 19.57 5.64 15.33
N LEU A 65 18.51 6.44 15.10
CA LEU A 65 18.51 7.43 14.01
C LEU A 65 19.48 8.58 14.30
N ILE A 66 19.63 8.99 15.56
CA ILE A 66 20.61 10.02 15.94
C ILE A 66 22.03 9.53 15.64
N ALA A 67 22.36 8.27 15.96
CA ALA A 67 23.66 7.68 15.65
C ALA A 67 23.90 7.59 14.14
N HIS A 68 22.89 7.14 13.37
CA HIS A 68 22.96 7.08 11.91
C HIS A 68 23.15 8.46 11.28
N LEU A 69 22.38 9.44 11.72
CA LEU A 69 22.45 10.81 11.23
C LEU A 69 23.82 11.42 11.56
N LYS A 70 24.32 11.27 12.79
CA LYS A 70 25.67 11.71 13.16
C LYS A 70 26.77 11.03 12.32
N SER A 71 26.62 9.75 12.01
CA SER A 71 27.56 9.03 11.14
C SER A 71 27.54 9.57 9.72
N ASN A 72 26.36 9.77 9.14
CA ASN A 72 26.20 10.31 7.79
C ASN A 72 26.77 11.73 7.70
N PHE A 73 26.43 12.61 8.66
CA PHE A 73 27.01 13.94 8.72
C PHE A 73 28.54 13.90 8.80
N LYS A 74 29.13 12.99 9.59
CA LYS A 74 30.60 12.85 9.64
C LYS A 74 31.21 12.38 8.33
N LEU A 75 30.55 11.47 7.61
CA LEU A 75 31.03 10.97 6.32
C LEU A 75 31.02 12.08 5.27
N HIS A 76 29.89 12.78 5.11
CA HIS A 76 29.78 13.87 4.14
C HIS A 76 30.65 15.09 4.48
N ILE A 77 30.90 15.36 5.77
CA ILE A 77 31.86 16.40 6.20
C ILE A 77 33.31 15.98 5.95
N ALA A 78 33.65 14.68 6.06
CA ALA A 78 35.01 14.19 5.91
C ALA A 78 35.44 14.01 4.44
N ASP A 79 34.51 13.76 3.53
CA ASP A 79 34.78 13.67 2.09
C ASP A 79 34.98 15.05 1.43
N ALA A 80 34.56 16.14 2.10
CA ALA A 80 34.70 17.49 1.57
C ALA A 80 36.13 18.03 1.78
N SER A 81 36.73 18.59 0.72
CA SER A 81 37.95 19.38 0.86
C SER A 81 37.69 20.62 1.73
N ALA A 82 38.68 21.07 2.50
CA ALA A 82 38.48 22.21 3.43
C ALA A 82 37.99 23.50 2.73
N PHE A 83 38.22 23.62 1.42
CA PHE A 83 37.77 24.74 0.59
C PHE A 83 36.32 24.55 0.10
N GLU A 84 35.92 23.38 -0.40
CA GLU A 84 34.53 23.11 -0.77
C GLU A 84 33.59 23.13 0.43
N PHE A 85 34.07 22.63 1.58
CA PHE A 85 33.31 22.63 2.83
C PHE A 85 32.99 24.06 3.32
N ALA A 86 33.90 25.01 3.11
CA ALA A 86 33.72 26.39 3.54
C ALA A 86 32.52 27.07 2.86
N TYR A 87 32.24 26.76 1.59
CA TYR A 87 31.22 27.43 0.79
C TYR A 87 29.94 26.61 0.58
N ASN A 88 29.97 25.28 0.78
CA ASN A 88 28.85 24.38 0.49
C ASN A 88 28.28 23.63 1.72
N HIS A 89 28.57 24.09 2.95
CA HIS A 89 28.09 23.46 4.20
C HIS A 89 26.57 23.17 4.20
N THR A 90 25.74 24.09 3.70
CA THR A 90 24.29 23.91 3.60
C THR A 90 23.89 22.72 2.73
N ILE A 91 24.61 22.48 1.63
CA ILE A 91 24.34 21.42 0.66
C ILE A 91 24.72 20.07 1.27
N TYR A 92 25.89 19.96 1.91
CA TYR A 92 26.28 18.73 2.61
C TYR A 92 25.32 18.38 3.75
N ALA A 93 24.79 19.38 4.46
CA ALA A 93 23.78 19.15 5.49
C ALA A 93 22.46 18.62 4.88
N LEU A 94 22.02 19.19 3.75
CA LEU A 94 20.85 18.73 3.02
C LEU A 94 21.05 17.31 2.47
N GLU A 95 22.20 17.03 1.89
CA GLU A 95 22.61 15.71 1.38
C GLU A 95 22.58 14.67 2.50
N ALA A 96 23.20 14.95 3.65
CA ALA A 96 23.18 14.04 4.80
C ALA A 96 21.76 13.75 5.31
N ILE A 97 20.87 14.74 5.28
CA ILE A 97 19.45 14.56 5.63
C ILE A 97 18.73 13.69 4.59
N LEU A 98 18.89 13.98 3.29
CA LEU A 98 18.30 13.21 2.19
C LEU A 98 18.79 11.76 2.19
N ALA A 99 20.10 11.54 2.39
CA ALA A 99 20.70 10.21 2.53
C ALA A 99 20.09 9.44 3.69
N THR A 100 19.89 10.10 4.84
CA THR A 100 19.27 9.48 6.01
C THR A 100 17.81 9.09 5.71
N ILE A 101 17.04 9.98 5.08
CA ILE A 101 15.64 9.72 4.70
C ILE A 101 15.56 8.54 3.71
N CYS A 102 16.41 8.51 2.68
CA CYS A 102 16.46 7.43 1.70
C CYS A 102 16.86 6.10 2.36
N CYS A 103 17.81 6.12 3.29
CA CYS A 103 18.21 4.94 4.08
C CYS A 103 17.04 4.38 4.92
N ILE A 104 16.25 5.25 5.56
CA ILE A 104 15.05 4.86 6.32
C ILE A 104 14.05 4.17 5.39
N PHE A 105 13.71 4.78 4.26
CA PHE A 105 12.79 4.18 3.29
C PHE A 105 13.31 2.87 2.70
N SER A 106 14.59 2.80 2.36
CA SER A 106 15.25 1.59 1.86
C SER A 106 15.17 0.46 2.89
N THR A 107 15.34 0.77 4.19
CA THR A 107 15.21 -0.19 5.29
C THR A 107 13.77 -0.68 5.45
N GLN A 108 12.79 0.22 5.40
CA GLN A 108 11.37 -0.15 5.46
C GLN A 108 10.97 -1.02 4.27
N CYS A 109 11.41 -0.68 3.05
CA CYS A 109 11.23 -1.50 1.85
C CYS A 109 11.83 -2.91 2.04
N LYS A 110 13.04 -3.02 2.59
CA LYS A 110 13.71 -4.30 2.87
C LYS A 110 12.99 -5.14 3.92
N GLN A 111 12.21 -4.54 4.81
CA GLN A 111 11.42 -5.27 5.82
C GLN A 111 10.07 -5.72 5.26
N VAL A 112 9.35 -4.85 4.56
CA VAL A 112 7.95 -5.10 4.15
C VAL A 112 7.86 -5.92 2.86
N ILE A 113 8.71 -5.65 1.86
CA ILE A 113 8.66 -6.36 0.57
C ILE A 113 8.86 -7.87 0.69
N PRO A 114 9.86 -8.41 1.42
CA PRO A 114 10.07 -9.86 1.45
C PRO A 114 8.95 -10.63 2.18
N LEU A 115 8.14 -9.95 3.01
CA LEU A 115 7.01 -10.58 3.69
C LEU A 115 5.83 -10.85 2.75
N GLY A 116 5.67 -10.07 1.68
CA GLY A 116 4.53 -10.21 0.77
C GLY A 116 4.57 -11.52 -0.02
N ARG A 117 5.72 -11.89 -0.62
CA ARG A 117 5.83 -13.10 -1.47
C ARG A 117 5.43 -14.40 -0.76
N PRO A 118 5.95 -14.72 0.44
CA PRO A 118 5.55 -15.93 1.14
C PRO A 118 4.08 -15.87 1.57
N ALA A 119 3.55 -14.71 1.97
CA ALA A 119 2.14 -14.56 2.29
C ALA A 119 1.23 -14.84 1.08
N LEU A 120 1.62 -14.37 -0.11
CA LEU A 120 0.93 -14.63 -1.39
C LEU A 120 0.92 -16.13 -1.74
N GLU A 121 2.06 -16.79 -1.60
CA GLU A 121 2.19 -18.23 -1.86
C GLU A 121 1.36 -19.06 -0.89
N LYS A 122 1.35 -18.69 0.39
CA LYS A 122 0.50 -19.33 1.40
C LYS A 122 -0.97 -19.15 1.09
N MET A 123 -1.42 -17.92 0.76
CA MET A 123 -2.81 -17.65 0.40
C MET A 123 -3.29 -18.41 -0.84
N THR A 124 -2.37 -18.72 -1.75
CA THR A 124 -2.70 -19.54 -2.91
C THR A 124 -2.93 -21.01 -2.54
N LYS A 125 -2.31 -21.50 -1.45
CA LYS A 125 -2.36 -22.89 -0.97
C LYS A 125 -3.38 -23.13 0.15
N ASP A 126 -3.49 -22.21 1.09
CA ASP A 126 -4.34 -22.26 2.28
C ASP A 126 -5.17 -20.98 2.36
N GLU A 127 -6.49 -21.13 2.35
CA GLU A 127 -7.48 -20.04 2.33
C GLU A 127 -7.93 -19.67 3.76
N SER A 128 -7.01 -19.75 4.74
CA SER A 128 -7.31 -19.49 6.14
C SER A 128 -7.50 -17.99 6.43
N MET A 129 -8.46 -17.66 7.30
CA MET A 129 -8.78 -16.27 7.67
C MET A 129 -7.57 -15.53 8.29
N SER A 130 -6.73 -16.26 9.03
CA SER A 130 -5.51 -15.71 9.66
C SER A 130 -4.48 -15.23 8.65
N GLU A 131 -4.33 -15.93 7.51
CA GLU A 131 -3.39 -15.55 6.46
C GLU A 131 -3.96 -14.37 5.65
N LEU A 132 -5.29 -14.26 5.53
CA LEU A 132 -5.96 -13.10 4.91
C LEU A 132 -5.77 -11.82 5.72
N GLU A 133 -5.86 -11.91 7.05
CA GLU A 133 -5.56 -10.79 7.96
C GLU A 133 -4.08 -10.37 7.89
N SER A 134 -3.18 -11.35 7.81
CA SER A 134 -1.74 -11.11 7.65
C SER A 134 -1.43 -10.40 6.32
N LEU A 135 -2.01 -10.87 5.21
CA LEU A 135 -1.89 -10.25 3.89
C LEU A 135 -2.46 -8.82 3.90
N ARG A 136 -3.60 -8.61 4.57
CA ARG A 136 -4.20 -7.29 4.74
C ARG A 136 -3.31 -6.33 5.53
N SER A 137 -2.68 -6.81 6.61
CA SER A 137 -1.70 -6.01 7.36
C SER A 137 -0.52 -5.59 6.48
N ILE A 138 0.04 -6.53 5.70
CA ILE A 138 1.15 -6.25 4.77
C ILE A 138 0.72 -5.24 3.69
N LYS A 139 -0.48 -5.41 3.11
CA LYS A 139 -1.05 -4.49 2.11
C LYS A 139 -1.18 -3.07 2.67
N ASN A 140 -1.69 -2.93 3.89
CA ASN A 140 -1.81 -1.63 4.54
C ASN A 140 -0.42 -0.99 4.75
N SER A 141 0.56 -1.75 5.25
CA SER A 141 1.94 -1.25 5.41
C SER A 141 2.57 -0.83 4.07
N MET A 142 2.35 -1.59 3.00
CA MET A 142 2.83 -1.23 1.65
C MET A 142 2.16 0.03 1.13
N SER A 143 0.84 0.19 1.33
CA SER A 143 0.11 1.37 0.88
C SER A 143 0.56 2.64 1.61
N VAL A 144 0.83 2.57 2.91
CA VAL A 144 1.41 3.69 3.68
C VAL A 144 2.78 4.06 3.13
N LEU A 145 3.66 3.07 2.93
CA LEU A 145 5.01 3.28 2.41
C LEU A 145 5.00 3.87 0.98
N GLU A 146 4.10 3.38 0.12
CA GLU A 146 3.90 3.90 -1.24
C GLU A 146 3.44 5.36 -1.23
N SER A 147 2.52 5.71 -0.32
CA SER A 147 2.06 7.09 -0.15
C SER A 147 3.19 8.02 0.28
N GLN A 148 4.01 7.59 1.24
CA GLN A 148 5.17 8.34 1.73
C GLN A 148 6.24 8.54 0.65
N LEU A 149 6.62 7.47 -0.06
CA LEU A 149 7.56 7.53 -1.20
C LEU A 149 7.02 8.41 -2.32
N GLY A 150 5.72 8.33 -2.61
CA GLY A 150 5.05 9.17 -3.59
C GLY A 150 5.04 10.66 -3.20
N GLY A 151 4.86 10.96 -1.91
CA GLY A 151 4.98 12.31 -1.37
C GLY A 151 6.39 12.86 -1.52
N MET A 152 7.41 12.07 -1.13
CA MET A 152 8.82 12.47 -1.25
C MET A 152 9.21 12.70 -2.72
N ARG A 153 8.77 11.82 -3.63
CA ARG A 153 9.01 11.98 -5.06
C ARG A 153 8.43 13.29 -5.60
N ARG A 154 7.17 13.59 -5.30
CA ARG A 154 6.51 14.84 -5.74
C ARG A 154 7.26 16.06 -5.20
N LEU A 155 7.65 16.02 -3.93
CA LEU A 155 8.42 17.07 -3.30
C LEU A 155 9.76 17.32 -4.02
N LEU A 156 10.57 16.29 -4.26
CA LEU A 156 11.87 16.47 -4.93
C LEU A 156 11.69 16.94 -6.38
N MET A 157 10.66 16.47 -7.09
CA MET A 157 10.31 16.98 -8.43
C MET A 157 9.96 18.47 -8.39
N THR A 158 9.06 18.89 -7.50
CA THR A 158 8.68 20.31 -7.37
C THR A 158 9.88 21.19 -6.98
N LEU A 159 10.81 20.65 -6.20
CA LEU A 159 12.02 21.37 -5.81
C LEU A 159 13.02 21.52 -6.98
N LEU A 160 13.18 20.47 -7.81
CA LEU A 160 13.98 20.52 -9.05
C LEU A 160 13.39 21.46 -10.09
N GLU A 161 12.06 21.55 -10.17
CA GLU A 161 11.38 22.41 -11.14
C GLU A 161 11.49 23.91 -10.80
N ASN A 162 11.79 24.25 -9.54
CA ASN A 162 11.86 25.64 -9.09
C ASN A 162 13.30 26.16 -9.00
N GLU A 163 13.82 26.66 -10.13
CA GLU A 163 15.16 27.27 -10.21
C GLU A 163 15.41 28.30 -9.09
N ALA A 164 14.44 29.15 -8.75
CA ALA A 164 14.64 30.16 -7.70
C ALA A 164 14.96 29.52 -6.33
N ASP A 165 14.30 28.41 -5.99
CA ASP A 165 14.56 27.70 -4.74
C ASP A 165 15.94 27.03 -4.76
N LEU A 166 16.36 26.47 -5.91
CA LEU A 166 17.69 25.87 -6.11
C LEU A 166 18.81 26.89 -5.86
N HIS A 167 18.73 28.07 -6.49
CA HIS A 167 19.73 29.12 -6.29
C HIS A 167 19.74 29.63 -4.83
N MET A 168 18.57 29.68 -4.17
CA MET A 168 18.47 30.08 -2.76
C MET A 168 19.05 29.05 -1.77
N MET A 169 19.38 27.82 -2.20
CA MET A 169 19.99 26.82 -1.31
C MET A 169 21.44 27.14 -0.95
N TYR A 170 22.13 27.96 -1.75
CA TYR A 170 23.51 28.39 -1.51
C TYR A 170 23.59 29.51 -0.45
N LEU A 171 23.10 29.25 0.75
CA LEU A 171 23.00 30.22 1.85
C LEU A 171 24.35 30.89 2.21
N THR A 172 25.45 30.14 2.12
CA THR A 172 26.78 30.66 2.44
C THR A 172 27.26 31.66 1.39
N LYS A 173 27.17 31.31 0.10
CA LYS A 173 27.52 32.18 -1.02
C LYS A 173 26.66 33.46 -1.03
N LEU A 174 25.37 33.33 -0.74
CA LEU A 174 24.44 34.45 -0.67
C LEU A 174 24.72 35.41 0.50
N CYS A 175 25.30 34.89 1.59
CA CYS A 175 25.66 35.71 2.75
C CYS A 175 26.96 36.49 2.54
N GLU A 176 27.91 35.95 1.77
CA GLU A 176 29.20 36.57 1.50
C GLU A 176 29.10 37.70 0.48
N ASP A 177 28.30 37.53 -0.57
CA ASP A 177 28.00 38.59 -1.51
C ASP A 177 26.48 38.81 -1.66
N PRO A 178 25.92 39.78 -0.91
CA PRO A 178 24.50 40.09 -0.98
C PRO A 178 24.07 40.70 -2.33
N LYS A 179 25.01 41.03 -3.23
CA LYS A 179 24.68 41.47 -4.59
C LYS A 179 24.26 40.28 -5.47
N LEU A 180 24.75 39.07 -5.20
CA LEU A 180 24.26 37.85 -5.85
C LEU A 180 22.78 37.56 -5.50
N ALA A 181 22.23 38.15 -4.44
CA ALA A 181 20.80 38.07 -4.16
C ALA A 181 19.93 38.85 -5.15
N GLN A 182 20.50 39.84 -5.86
CA GLN A 182 19.81 40.60 -6.90
C GLN A 182 19.88 39.90 -8.26
N ASP A 183 20.99 39.21 -8.56
CA ASP A 183 21.19 38.40 -9.77
C ASP A 183 21.33 36.91 -9.41
N LEU A 184 20.24 36.33 -8.91
CA LEU A 184 20.19 34.97 -8.36
C LEU A 184 20.69 33.90 -9.34
N PHE A 185 20.48 34.11 -10.65
CA PHE A 185 20.79 33.18 -11.75
C PHE A 185 22.28 33.11 -12.14
N TYR A 186 23.18 33.82 -11.45
CA TYR A 186 24.61 33.71 -11.69
C TYR A 186 25.25 32.50 -10.97
N ILE A 187 24.59 31.99 -9.92
CA ILE A 187 25.11 30.85 -9.16
C ILE A 187 24.85 29.57 -9.95
N ASP A 188 25.92 28.84 -10.25
CA ASP A 188 25.82 27.51 -10.83
C ASP A 188 25.14 26.53 -9.83
N THR A 189 24.02 25.93 -10.26
CA THR A 189 23.19 25.02 -9.48
C THR A 189 23.45 23.54 -9.79
N GLU A 190 24.37 23.22 -10.71
CA GLU A 190 24.63 21.85 -11.19
C GLU A 190 24.88 20.86 -10.04
N ASP A 191 25.64 21.26 -9.02
CA ASP A 191 25.94 20.42 -7.85
C ASP A 191 24.67 20.00 -7.08
N VAL A 192 23.78 20.95 -6.81
CA VAL A 192 22.55 20.70 -6.05
C VAL A 192 21.56 19.91 -6.88
N GLU A 193 21.44 20.22 -8.17
CA GLU A 193 20.59 19.49 -9.11
C GLU A 193 21.02 18.02 -9.18
N SER A 194 22.31 17.75 -9.37
CA SER A 194 22.84 16.39 -9.46
C SER A 194 22.56 15.58 -8.19
N ILE A 195 22.78 16.17 -7.01
CA ILE A 195 22.48 15.52 -5.72
C ILE A 195 20.98 15.21 -5.60
N LEU A 196 20.13 16.18 -5.95
CA LEU A 196 18.69 16.04 -5.84
C LEU A 196 18.12 15.02 -6.84
N GLU A 197 18.65 14.97 -8.06
CA GLU A 197 18.33 13.95 -9.06
C GLU A 197 18.74 12.55 -8.61
N LEU A 198 19.92 12.39 -8.00
CA LEU A 198 20.38 11.11 -7.47
C LEU A 198 19.39 10.54 -6.45
N TYR A 199 18.99 11.35 -5.46
CA TYR A 199 18.02 10.91 -4.45
C TYR A 199 16.61 10.74 -5.02
N LEU A 200 16.21 11.57 -5.99
CA LEU A 200 14.94 11.39 -6.70
C LEU A 200 14.89 10.02 -7.40
N GLN A 201 15.98 9.64 -8.05
CA GLN A 201 16.11 8.34 -8.72
C GLN A 201 16.08 7.17 -7.72
N GLU A 202 16.74 7.30 -6.56
CA GLU A 202 16.70 6.29 -5.49
C GLU A 202 15.28 6.10 -4.93
N ILE A 203 14.57 7.21 -4.66
CA ILE A 203 13.18 7.19 -4.20
C ILE A 203 12.27 6.58 -5.28
N TYR A 204 12.46 6.92 -6.55
CA TYR A 204 11.68 6.36 -7.65
C TYR A 204 11.88 4.84 -7.80
N SER A 205 13.12 4.37 -7.68
CA SER A 205 13.45 2.95 -7.68
C SER A 205 12.77 2.21 -6.52
N SER A 206 12.82 2.78 -5.32
CA SER A 206 12.14 2.23 -4.14
C SER A 206 10.62 2.22 -4.31
N GLN A 207 10.04 3.31 -4.84
CA GLN A 207 8.61 3.41 -5.11
C GLN A 207 8.15 2.33 -6.10
N THR A 208 8.88 2.13 -7.19
CA THR A 208 8.57 1.13 -8.22
C THR A 208 8.56 -0.28 -7.63
N ARG A 209 9.53 -0.60 -6.76
CA ARG A 209 9.61 -1.91 -6.09
C ARG A 209 8.41 -2.16 -5.17
N VAL A 210 7.96 -1.14 -4.43
CA VAL A 210 6.77 -1.23 -3.58
C VAL A 210 5.51 -1.37 -4.43
N ALA A 211 5.36 -0.56 -5.47
CA ALA A 211 4.21 -0.59 -6.38
C ALA A 211 4.03 -1.94 -7.07
N LEU A 212 5.11 -2.55 -7.57
CA LEU A 212 5.09 -3.89 -8.16
C LEU A 212 4.61 -4.95 -7.16
N MET A 213 5.04 -4.85 -5.91
CA MET A 213 4.62 -5.80 -4.89
C MET A 213 3.16 -5.60 -4.46
N ALA A 214 2.72 -4.34 -4.33
CA ALA A 214 1.33 -4.01 -4.05
C ALA A 214 0.41 -4.54 -5.17
N GLN A 215 0.81 -4.40 -6.43
CA GLN A 215 0.07 -4.95 -7.57
C GLN A 215 0.00 -6.48 -7.52
N ASN A 216 1.08 -7.17 -7.15
CA ASN A 216 1.05 -8.61 -6.96
C ASN A 216 0.06 -9.03 -5.85
N ILE A 217 -0.05 -8.26 -4.78
CA ILE A 217 -1.06 -8.47 -3.73
C ILE A 217 -2.48 -8.35 -4.27
N VAL A 218 -2.79 -7.30 -5.01
CA VAL A 218 -4.12 -7.11 -5.61
C VAL A 218 -4.45 -8.24 -6.60
N ASN A 219 -3.47 -8.68 -7.39
CA ASN A 219 -3.65 -9.77 -8.33
C ASN A 219 -3.96 -11.10 -7.62
N THR A 220 -3.21 -11.44 -6.56
CA THR A 220 -3.46 -12.67 -5.80
C THR A 220 -4.75 -12.60 -4.99
N GLU A 221 -5.10 -11.46 -4.41
CA GLU A 221 -6.40 -11.24 -3.75
C GLU A 221 -7.56 -11.54 -4.72
N SER A 222 -7.45 -11.08 -5.97
CA SER A 222 -8.43 -11.38 -7.02
C SER A 222 -8.52 -12.88 -7.33
N ILE A 223 -7.39 -13.59 -7.38
CA ILE A 223 -7.37 -15.05 -7.59
C ILE A 223 -8.03 -15.79 -6.43
N VAL A 224 -7.73 -15.41 -5.18
CA VAL A 224 -8.35 -16.01 -3.99
C VAL A 224 -9.86 -15.75 -3.98
N MET A 225 -10.29 -14.53 -4.33
CA MET A 225 -11.70 -14.20 -4.44
C MET A 225 -12.41 -15.07 -5.48
N LEU A 226 -11.81 -15.28 -6.65
CA LEU A 226 -12.35 -16.18 -7.68
C LEU A 226 -12.48 -17.63 -7.19
N LYS A 227 -11.53 -18.13 -6.39
CA LYS A 227 -11.60 -19.47 -5.79
C LYS A 227 -12.73 -19.58 -4.76
N LEU A 228 -12.87 -18.60 -3.89
CA LEU A 228 -13.96 -18.55 -2.89
C LEU A 228 -15.33 -18.48 -3.57
N ASP A 229 -15.46 -17.70 -4.63
CA ASP A 229 -16.68 -17.64 -5.44
C ASP A 229 -16.95 -18.99 -6.12
N SER A 230 -15.93 -19.66 -6.63
CA SER A 230 -16.06 -21.03 -7.17
C SER A 230 -16.52 -22.03 -6.12
N LYS A 231 -15.95 -22.00 -4.90
CA LYS A 231 -16.38 -22.83 -3.76
C LYS A 231 -17.82 -22.55 -3.37
N ARG A 232 -18.22 -21.29 -3.29
CA ARG A 232 -19.60 -20.89 -3.01
C ARG A 232 -20.55 -21.39 -4.09
N ASN A 233 -20.19 -21.25 -5.36
CA ASN A 233 -20.98 -21.74 -6.49
C ASN A 233 -21.10 -23.27 -6.47
N PHE A 234 -20.04 -23.99 -6.11
CA PHE A 234 -20.08 -25.43 -5.90
C PHE A 234 -21.05 -25.82 -4.77
N LEU A 235 -20.99 -25.15 -3.62
CA LEU A 235 -21.91 -25.41 -2.50
C LEU A 235 -23.36 -25.11 -2.88
N LEU A 236 -23.63 -24.03 -3.62
CA LEU A 236 -24.96 -23.73 -4.15
C LEU A 236 -25.46 -24.81 -5.12
N SER A 237 -24.59 -25.36 -5.96
CA SER A 237 -24.90 -26.48 -6.85
C SER A 237 -25.26 -27.75 -6.07
N VAL A 238 -24.49 -28.08 -5.02
CA VAL A 238 -24.79 -29.23 -4.16
C VAL A 238 -26.09 -29.04 -3.39
N ASP A 239 -26.33 -27.85 -2.83
CA ASP A 239 -27.58 -27.53 -2.13
C ASP A 239 -28.80 -27.61 -3.05
N LEU A 240 -28.69 -27.09 -4.27
CA LEU A 240 -29.76 -27.14 -5.27
C LEU A 240 -30.07 -28.59 -5.68
N SER A 241 -29.05 -29.44 -5.83
CA SER A 241 -29.25 -30.85 -6.17
C SER A 241 -29.86 -31.67 -5.01
N LEU A 242 -29.47 -31.42 -3.76
CA LEU A 242 -30.12 -32.01 -2.58
C LEU A 242 -31.57 -31.55 -2.42
N THR A 243 -31.82 -30.26 -2.60
CA THR A 243 -33.18 -29.68 -2.55
C THR A 243 -34.06 -30.26 -3.66
N LEU A 244 -33.51 -30.42 -4.87
CA LEU A 244 -34.21 -31.10 -5.97
C LEU A 244 -34.54 -32.55 -5.62
N LEU A 245 -33.59 -33.31 -5.06
CA LEU A 245 -33.84 -34.69 -4.66
C LEU A 245 -34.93 -34.77 -3.57
N GLY A 246 -34.87 -33.90 -2.56
CA GLY A 246 -35.85 -33.83 -1.48
C GLY A 246 -37.26 -33.51 -1.98
N THR A 247 -37.40 -32.53 -2.89
CA THR A 247 -38.69 -32.20 -3.50
C THR A 247 -39.26 -33.33 -4.36
N LEU A 248 -38.41 -34.07 -5.09
CA LEU A 248 -38.85 -35.24 -5.86
C LEU A 248 -39.32 -36.39 -4.98
N ILE A 249 -38.68 -36.61 -3.83
CA ILE A 249 -39.07 -37.64 -2.84
C ILE A 249 -40.36 -37.27 -2.10
N ALA A 250 -40.64 -35.98 -1.90
CA ALA A 250 -41.81 -35.52 -1.16
C ALA A 250 -43.15 -35.96 -1.81
N MET A 251 -43.22 -36.00 -3.15
CA MET A 251 -44.45 -36.38 -3.87
C MET A 251 -44.83 -37.86 -3.69
N PRO A 252 -43.94 -38.84 -3.93
CA PRO A 252 -44.18 -40.23 -3.55
C PRO A 252 -44.44 -40.42 -2.05
N THR A 253 -43.74 -39.68 -1.18
CA THR A 253 -43.96 -39.77 0.27
C THR A 253 -45.39 -39.41 0.65
N PHE A 254 -45.98 -38.40 0.00
CA PHE A 254 -47.39 -38.06 0.17
C PHE A 254 -48.33 -39.19 -0.29
N ILE A 255 -48.06 -39.80 -1.46
CA ILE A 255 -48.84 -40.91 -2.00
C ILE A 255 -48.76 -42.13 -1.07
N VAL A 256 -47.56 -42.52 -0.66
CA VAL A 256 -47.31 -43.61 0.30
C VAL A 256 -47.98 -43.30 1.64
N GLY A 257 -47.93 -42.06 2.11
CA GLY A 257 -48.61 -41.62 3.33
C GLY A 257 -50.13 -41.79 3.24
N ALA A 258 -50.75 -41.41 2.11
CA ALA A 258 -52.19 -41.57 1.88
C ALA A 258 -52.62 -43.06 1.86
N PHE A 259 -51.85 -43.93 1.20
CA PHE A 259 -52.11 -45.38 1.20
C PHE A 259 -51.72 -46.08 2.51
N GLY A 260 -50.83 -45.48 3.31
CA GLY A 260 -50.45 -45.96 4.64
C GLY A 260 -51.48 -45.62 5.72
N MET A 261 -52.55 -44.88 5.39
CA MET A 261 -53.64 -44.60 6.31
C MET A 261 -54.51 -45.85 6.50
N ASN A 262 -54.92 -46.11 7.74
CA ASN A 262 -55.79 -47.23 8.10
C ASN A 262 -57.27 -46.97 7.69
N LEU A 263 -57.52 -46.83 6.39
CA LEU A 263 -58.84 -46.65 5.80
C LEU A 263 -59.19 -47.90 4.98
N ASN A 264 -60.44 -48.36 5.07
CA ASN A 264 -60.87 -49.60 4.44
C ASN A 264 -61.08 -49.42 2.92
N SER A 265 -59.97 -49.40 2.18
CA SER A 265 -59.96 -49.29 0.73
C SER A 265 -59.82 -50.69 0.13
N HIS A 266 -60.87 -51.22 -0.49
CA HIS A 266 -60.91 -52.54 -1.14
C HIS A 266 -59.92 -52.69 -2.32
N ILE A 267 -59.06 -51.69 -2.55
CA ILE A 267 -58.02 -51.63 -3.58
C ILE A 267 -56.71 -52.27 -3.07
N GLN A 268 -56.58 -52.49 -1.75
CA GLN A 268 -55.39 -53.10 -1.13
C GLN A 268 -55.33 -54.62 -1.32
N ASP A 269 -56.48 -55.30 -1.46
CA ASP A 269 -56.56 -56.77 -1.57
C ASP A 269 -56.09 -57.32 -2.93
N THR A 270 -55.77 -56.43 -3.88
CA THR A 270 -55.30 -56.81 -5.22
C THR A 270 -53.78 -56.97 -5.23
N GLU A 271 -53.31 -58.20 -5.47
CA GLU A 271 -51.90 -58.63 -5.37
C GLU A 271 -50.88 -57.76 -6.13
N TYR A 272 -51.28 -57.13 -7.23
CA TYR A 272 -50.37 -56.36 -8.11
C TYR A 272 -50.31 -54.85 -7.81
N VAL A 273 -51.27 -54.27 -7.09
CA VAL A 273 -51.42 -52.80 -6.96
C VAL A 273 -50.23 -52.18 -6.22
N PHE A 274 -49.72 -52.86 -5.19
CA PHE A 274 -48.55 -52.43 -4.43
C PHE A 274 -47.31 -52.25 -5.34
N TRP A 275 -47.01 -53.26 -6.15
CA TRP A 275 -45.86 -53.24 -7.06
C TRP A 275 -46.00 -52.18 -8.15
N VAL A 276 -47.21 -51.92 -8.64
CA VAL A 276 -47.49 -50.87 -9.62
C VAL A 276 -47.22 -49.48 -9.02
N VAL A 277 -47.72 -49.19 -7.82
CA VAL A 277 -47.51 -47.90 -7.16
C VAL A 277 -46.03 -47.70 -6.81
N PHE A 278 -45.35 -48.73 -6.33
CA PHE A 278 -43.92 -48.69 -6.04
C PHE A 278 -43.10 -48.38 -7.29
N ALA A 279 -43.36 -49.08 -8.40
CA ALA A 279 -42.69 -48.86 -9.68
C ALA A 279 -42.95 -47.44 -10.22
N LEU A 280 -44.19 -46.95 -10.14
CA LEU A 280 -44.56 -45.61 -10.60
C LEU A 280 -43.89 -44.51 -9.78
N CYS A 281 -43.81 -44.67 -8.45
CA CYS A 281 -43.10 -43.75 -7.56
C CYS A 281 -41.59 -43.71 -7.85
N GLY A 282 -40.95 -44.88 -8.02
CA GLY A 282 -39.53 -44.97 -8.38
C GLY A 282 -39.23 -44.36 -9.75
N LEU A 283 -40.10 -44.62 -10.74
CA LEU A 283 -40.00 -44.05 -12.09
C LEU A 283 -40.11 -42.52 -12.05
N PHE A 284 -41.06 -41.97 -11.28
CA PHE A 284 -41.26 -40.53 -11.16
C PHE A 284 -39.99 -39.83 -10.64
N ILE A 285 -39.34 -40.37 -9.60
CA ILE A 285 -38.11 -39.79 -9.05
C ILE A 285 -36.99 -39.82 -10.11
N LEU A 286 -36.78 -40.96 -10.78
CA LEU A 286 -35.73 -41.10 -11.78
C LEU A 286 -35.94 -40.16 -12.98
N VAL A 287 -37.14 -40.17 -13.57
CA VAL A 287 -37.46 -39.34 -14.73
C VAL A 287 -37.44 -37.86 -14.36
N GLY A 288 -38.03 -37.50 -13.21
CA GLY A 288 -38.04 -36.13 -12.70
C GLY A 288 -36.65 -35.57 -12.50
N TYR A 289 -35.75 -36.34 -11.88
CA TYR A 289 -34.36 -35.94 -11.67
C TYR A 289 -33.64 -35.70 -13.00
N VAL A 290 -33.75 -36.64 -13.96
CA VAL A 290 -33.09 -36.52 -15.28
C VAL A 290 -33.60 -35.31 -16.06
N VAL A 291 -34.92 -35.08 -16.07
CA VAL A 291 -35.53 -33.95 -16.80
C VAL A 291 -35.07 -32.61 -16.22
N VAL A 292 -35.09 -32.47 -14.89
CA VAL A 292 -34.72 -31.21 -14.25
C VAL A 292 -33.22 -30.95 -14.37
N VAL A 293 -32.36 -31.96 -14.20
CA VAL A 293 -30.91 -31.82 -14.42
C VAL A 293 -30.61 -31.39 -15.86
N LYS A 294 -31.30 -31.98 -16.85
CA LYS A 294 -31.13 -31.61 -18.26
C LYS A 294 -31.57 -30.15 -18.52
N TYR A 295 -32.67 -29.72 -17.91
CA TYR A 295 -33.15 -28.35 -17.99
C TYR A 295 -32.15 -27.35 -17.38
N LEU A 296 -31.64 -27.64 -16.18
CA LEU A 296 -30.64 -26.81 -15.50
C LEU A 296 -29.34 -26.70 -16.31
N LYS A 297 -28.92 -27.80 -16.93
CA LYS A 297 -27.73 -27.81 -17.82
C LYS A 297 -27.92 -26.93 -19.05
N GLN A 298 -29.13 -26.88 -19.63
CA GLN A 298 -29.43 -25.97 -20.76
C GLN A 298 -29.40 -24.50 -20.35
N GLN A 299 -29.69 -24.18 -19.09
CA GLN A 299 -29.56 -22.84 -18.54
C GLN A 299 -28.12 -22.46 -18.13
N GLY A 300 -27.15 -23.37 -18.33
CA GLY A 300 -25.75 -23.13 -17.99
C GLY A 300 -25.38 -23.44 -16.54
N ILE A 301 -26.29 -24.00 -15.74
CA ILE A 301 -26.01 -24.45 -14.38
C ILE A 301 -25.48 -25.88 -14.45
N ASN A 302 -24.16 -26.04 -14.31
CA ASN A 302 -23.53 -27.35 -14.32
C ASN A 302 -23.53 -27.91 -12.91
N MET A 303 -24.41 -28.87 -12.62
CA MET A 303 -24.50 -29.51 -11.30
C MET A 303 -23.41 -30.56 -11.11
N SER A 304 -22.14 -30.13 -11.01
CA SER A 304 -21.06 -31.05 -10.63
C SER A 304 -21.14 -31.31 -9.12
N TRP A 305 -21.07 -32.59 -8.76
CA TRP A 305 -20.89 -33.05 -7.38
C TRP A 305 -19.41 -33.19 -7.00
N THR A 306 -18.52 -32.89 -7.94
CA THR A 306 -17.07 -32.91 -7.79
C THR A 306 -16.53 -31.50 -7.93
N TYR A 307 -15.68 -31.11 -6.98
CA TYR A 307 -14.92 -29.86 -6.99
C TYR A 307 -13.76 -29.93 -7.99
#